data_AF-A0A913HYH0-F1
#
_entry.id   AF-A0A913HYH0-F1
#
_cell.length_a   1.000
_cell.length_b   1.000
_cell.length_c   1.000
_cell.angle_alpha   90.00
_cell.angle_beta   90.00
_cell.angle_gamma   90.00
#
_symmetry.space_group_name_H-M   'P 1'
#
loop_
_entity.id
_entity.type
_entity.pdbx_description
1 polymer ?
#
loop_
_entity_poly.entity_id
_entity_poly.type
_entity_poly.pdbx_seq_one_letter_code
_entity_poly.pdbx_strand_id
1 'polypeptide(L)'
;MILTRPFSFNFVIIIIFQGIINFIHMISYSPYLFFFTEIYKININFFQLNRMISFDILTKKVLLIILVCTPLLNGTNFVYPNAPSELVKNAKNLGTSQRLSLANYINKKNIIPNSEEETTVINEFLNKCHEYSQKVGYDEEYVQFLKSVATSEIDNNPSSDSHYRHSKILDLMSLDDATISFLTTPIEGMKKILQRQCLINEIDFQCVDSFYNNNHHITSEKIDIIRNSGGFAKLMLDEECPNNGEDLNDYHCIGVNAKEYGKLCSTSLKVYNMTKYDIDHKILNLFASTITEIDKFNDMLEKSNESEERIRIKRETEILLTSTMKTISTLEGTKCRMFTQLGKCLRNSVINACGREAGRKFQTMVQIGYLRRERFNDINDAFQALNMEPHRSCGTLY
;
A
#
# COMPACT_ATOMS: atom_id res chain seq x y z
N MET A 1 -1.89 10.13 -40.49
CA MET A 1 -0.89 9.13 -40.03
C MET A 1 -1.07 8.96 -38.53
N ILE A 2 -2.03 8.13 -38.11
CA ILE A 2 -2.32 7.90 -36.69
C ILE A 2 -1.34 6.82 -36.23
N LEU A 3 -0.25 7.24 -35.59
CA LEU A 3 0.73 6.37 -34.96
C LEU A 3 0.10 5.72 -33.72
N THR A 4 -0.63 4.63 -33.91
CA THR A 4 -0.97 3.72 -32.82
C THR A 4 0.32 3.10 -32.29
N ARG A 5 0.69 3.50 -31.07
CA ARG A 5 1.87 3.00 -30.35
C ARG A 5 1.80 1.47 -30.25
N PRO A 6 2.86 0.73 -30.64
CA PRO A 6 2.87 -0.70 -30.43
C PRO A 6 3.13 -0.97 -28.94
N PHE A 7 2.16 -1.56 -28.24
CA PHE A 7 2.44 -2.29 -27.01
C PHE A 7 3.54 -3.31 -27.31
N SER A 8 4.61 -3.27 -26.51
CA SER A 8 5.78 -4.11 -26.59
C SER A 8 5.44 -5.50 -26.07
N PHE A 9 5.88 -6.51 -26.82
CA PHE A 9 5.76 -7.94 -26.56
C PHE A 9 6.22 -8.34 -25.13
N ASN A 10 7.10 -7.54 -24.52
CA ASN A 10 7.59 -7.75 -23.15
C ASN A 10 6.50 -7.64 -22.07
N PHE A 11 5.40 -6.89 -22.29
CA PHE A 11 4.42 -6.64 -21.22
C PHE A 11 3.56 -7.86 -20.89
N VAL A 12 3.21 -8.70 -21.88
CA VAL A 12 2.42 -9.92 -21.67
C VAL A 12 3.26 -11.00 -20.97
N ILE A 13 4.54 -11.12 -21.32
CA ILE A 13 5.46 -12.08 -20.70
C ILE A 13 5.66 -11.78 -19.21
N ILE A 14 5.66 -10.49 -18.81
CA ILE A 14 5.78 -10.07 -17.40
C ILE A 14 4.56 -10.53 -16.59
N ILE A 15 3.33 -10.44 -17.11
CA ILE A 15 2.13 -10.90 -16.39
C ILE A 15 2.21 -12.41 -16.10
N ILE A 16 2.72 -13.20 -17.05
CA ILE A 16 2.85 -14.66 -16.89
C ILE A 16 3.95 -15.01 -15.87
N PHE A 17 5.11 -14.34 -15.93
CA PHE A 17 6.21 -14.60 -14.99
C PHE A 17 5.88 -14.15 -13.56
N GLN A 18 5.18 -13.02 -13.39
CA GLN A 18 4.76 -12.53 -12.08
C GLN A 18 3.71 -13.45 -11.43
N GLY A 19 2.78 -14.01 -12.23
CA GLY A 19 1.80 -14.99 -11.76
C GLY A 19 2.42 -16.27 -11.19
N ILE A 20 3.49 -16.78 -11.80
CA ILE A 20 4.20 -17.99 -11.33
C ILE A 20 5.01 -17.71 -10.06
N ILE A 21 5.67 -16.55 -9.97
CA ILE A 21 6.43 -16.16 -8.77
C ILE A 21 5.50 -15.97 -7.56
N ASN A 22 4.33 -15.35 -7.77
CA ASN A 22 3.32 -15.16 -6.72
C ASN A 22 2.74 -16.50 -6.22
N PHE A 23 2.59 -17.49 -7.10
CA PHE A 23 2.12 -18.83 -6.71
C PHE A 23 3.14 -19.60 -5.86
N ILE A 24 4.44 -19.47 -6.19
CA ILE A 24 5.52 -20.13 -5.43
C ILE A 24 5.72 -19.47 -4.06
N HIS A 25 5.53 -18.15 -3.94
CA HIS A 25 5.62 -17.43 -2.67
C HIS A 25 4.47 -17.73 -1.70
N MET A 26 3.36 -18.30 -2.15
CA MET A 26 2.19 -18.57 -1.31
C MET A 26 2.36 -19.81 -0.39
N ILE A 27 3.35 -20.67 -0.64
CA ILE A 27 3.49 -21.98 0.03
C ILE A 27 4.41 -21.91 1.27
N SER A 28 5.11 -20.81 1.49
CA SER A 28 6.05 -20.65 2.60
C SER A 28 5.82 -19.30 3.29
N TYR A 29 5.90 -19.29 4.62
CA TYR A 29 6.07 -18.14 5.52
C TYR A 29 4.94 -17.77 6.49
N SER A 30 5.42 -17.38 7.67
CA SER A 30 4.72 -17.05 8.91
C SER A 30 4.25 -15.59 8.93
N PRO A 31 3.10 -15.27 9.58
CA PRO A 31 2.42 -13.98 9.49
C PRO A 31 3.21 -12.73 9.94
N TYR A 32 4.26 -12.86 10.76
CA TYR A 32 5.05 -11.68 11.17
C TYR A 32 5.98 -11.13 10.08
N LEU A 33 6.30 -11.91 9.04
CA LEU A 33 7.00 -11.42 7.85
C LEU A 33 6.07 -10.62 6.92
N PHE A 34 4.74 -10.74 7.10
CA PHE A 34 3.74 -10.13 6.23
C PHE A 34 3.64 -8.60 6.41
N PHE A 35 3.91 -8.11 7.63
CA PHE A 35 3.94 -6.66 7.93
C PHE A 35 4.93 -5.90 7.05
N PHE A 36 6.02 -6.57 6.64
CA PHE A 36 7.05 -5.97 5.81
C PHE A 36 6.69 -6.05 4.33
N THR A 37 6.22 -7.21 3.83
CA THR A 37 6.03 -7.47 2.39
C THR A 37 4.98 -6.61 1.68
N GLU A 38 3.91 -6.15 2.35
CA GLU A 38 2.87 -5.34 1.71
C GLU A 38 3.36 -3.93 1.33
N ILE A 39 4.31 -3.36 2.07
CA ILE A 39 4.96 -2.08 1.70
C ILE A 39 5.86 -2.28 0.45
N TYR A 40 6.44 -3.47 0.24
CA TYR A 40 7.31 -3.75 -0.91
C TYR A 40 6.56 -3.81 -2.25
N LYS A 41 5.31 -4.29 -2.30
CA LYS A 41 4.54 -4.34 -3.56
C LYS A 41 4.25 -2.95 -4.14
N ILE A 42 4.13 -1.94 -3.28
CA ILE A 42 3.82 -0.57 -3.70
C ILE A 42 5.02 0.09 -4.40
N ASN A 43 6.26 -0.27 -4.04
CA ASN A 43 7.45 0.32 -4.64
C ASN A 43 7.72 -0.15 -6.08
N ILE A 44 7.22 -1.31 -6.51
CA ILE A 44 7.48 -1.84 -7.87
C ILE A 44 6.63 -1.14 -8.93
N ASN A 45 5.39 -0.72 -8.62
CA ASN A 45 4.49 -0.10 -9.61
C ASN A 45 4.67 1.42 -9.79
N PHE A 46 5.60 2.05 -9.05
CA PHE A 46 5.64 3.51 -8.95
C PHE A 46 6.13 4.24 -10.22
N PHE A 47 6.85 3.59 -11.16
CA PHE A 47 7.50 4.34 -12.26
C PHE A 47 6.75 4.43 -13.60
N GLN A 48 5.50 3.96 -13.71
CA GLN A 48 4.66 4.26 -14.89
C GLN A 48 4.11 5.70 -14.90
N LEU A 49 4.25 6.49 -13.83
CA LEU A 49 3.68 7.84 -13.74
C LEU A 49 4.65 8.99 -14.05
N ASN A 50 5.88 8.72 -14.49
CA ASN A 50 6.87 9.76 -14.82
C ASN A 50 6.63 10.46 -16.18
N ARG A 51 5.35 10.65 -16.55
CA ARG A 51 4.94 11.26 -17.82
C ARG A 51 4.17 12.58 -17.69
N MET A 52 4.10 13.17 -16.50
CA MET A 52 3.49 14.50 -16.29
C MET A 52 4.48 15.59 -15.86
N ILE A 53 5.76 15.48 -16.26
CA ILE A 53 6.72 16.60 -16.18
C ILE A 53 6.64 17.42 -17.47
N SER A 54 5.57 18.22 -17.62
CA SER A 54 5.59 19.46 -18.42
C SER A 54 4.30 20.25 -18.18
N PHE A 55 4.21 20.99 -17.07
CA PHE A 55 3.35 22.18 -17.07
C PHE A 55 4.05 23.32 -16.30
N ASP A 56 4.29 24.36 -17.07
CA ASP A 56 5.13 25.52 -16.83
C ASP A 56 4.82 26.32 -15.56
N ILE A 57 5.89 26.62 -14.81
CA ILE A 57 6.47 27.96 -14.59
C ILE A 57 5.49 29.16 -14.76
N LEU A 58 4.39 29.21 -14.02
CA LEU A 58 3.54 30.42 -14.00
C LEU A 58 2.95 30.82 -12.65
N THR A 59 3.69 30.69 -11.55
CA THR A 59 3.30 31.30 -10.25
C THR A 59 4.44 32.03 -9.54
N LYS A 60 5.51 32.42 -10.26
CA LYS A 60 6.67 33.14 -9.70
C LYS A 60 6.43 34.63 -9.35
N LYS A 61 5.19 35.11 -9.22
CA LYS A 61 4.92 36.54 -8.92
C LYS A 61 3.88 36.87 -7.85
N VAL A 62 3.34 35.89 -7.10
CA VAL A 62 2.37 36.20 -6.02
C VAL A 62 2.88 35.91 -4.61
N LEU A 63 4.06 35.31 -4.46
CA LEU A 63 4.60 34.90 -3.15
C LEU A 63 5.60 35.91 -2.55
N LEU A 64 5.19 37.17 -2.36
CA LEU A 64 6.01 38.16 -1.62
C LEU A 64 5.26 38.89 -0.49
N ILE A 65 4.04 38.50 -0.11
CA ILE A 65 3.26 39.22 0.93
C ILE A 65 2.69 38.29 2.02
N ILE A 66 3.35 37.17 2.34
CA ILE A 66 3.11 36.48 3.63
C ILE A 66 4.46 36.16 4.26
N LEU A 67 5.12 37.22 4.73
CA LEU A 67 6.29 37.17 5.59
C LEU A 67 5.88 37.70 6.97
N VAL A 68 4.89 37.03 7.59
CA VAL A 68 4.41 37.32 8.94
C VAL A 68 4.08 35.98 9.63
N CYS A 69 4.95 35.62 10.57
CA CYS A 69 4.67 34.76 11.73
C CYS A 69 4.08 33.36 11.47
N THR A 70 4.93 32.43 11.04
CA THR A 70 4.94 31.09 11.66
C THR A 70 6.33 30.84 12.18
N PRO A 71 6.51 30.40 13.44
CA PRO A 71 7.83 29.99 13.90
C PRO A 71 8.33 28.93 12.92
N LEU A 72 9.54 29.12 12.40
CA LEU A 72 10.33 28.02 11.86
C LEU A 72 10.48 27.02 13.02
N LEU A 73 9.56 26.07 13.11
CA LEU A 73 9.85 24.80 13.74
C LEU A 73 11.07 24.29 12.99
N ASN A 74 12.22 24.31 13.65
CA ASN A 74 13.44 23.60 13.24
C ASN A 74 13.23 22.07 13.23
N GLY A 75 12.06 21.60 12.81
CA GLY A 75 11.76 20.19 12.65
C GLY A 75 12.46 19.70 11.40
N THR A 76 13.66 19.15 11.56
CA THR A 76 14.38 18.41 10.52
C THR A 76 13.71 17.10 10.14
N ASN A 77 12.53 16.80 10.69
CA ASN A 77 11.84 15.51 10.67
C ASN A 77 10.55 15.57 9.85
N PHE A 78 10.19 14.46 9.22
CA PHE A 78 9.01 14.38 8.35
C PHE A 78 7.73 14.04 9.12
N VAL A 79 7.80 13.01 9.98
CA VAL A 79 6.63 12.44 10.66
C VAL A 79 6.90 12.12 12.13
N TYR A 80 8.17 11.96 12.53
CA TYR A 80 8.52 11.57 13.90
C TYR A 80 9.56 12.53 14.52
N PRO A 81 9.12 13.56 15.25
CA PRO A 81 10.01 14.55 15.88
C PRO A 81 10.98 13.98 16.92
N ASN A 82 10.64 12.83 17.51
CA ASN A 82 11.44 12.18 18.55
C ASN A 82 12.53 11.26 18.00
N ALA A 83 12.75 11.23 16.68
CA ALA A 83 13.83 10.45 16.09
C ALA A 83 15.20 10.96 16.58
N PRO A 84 16.09 10.08 17.08
CA PRO A 84 17.43 10.47 17.52
C PRO A 84 18.21 11.18 16.42
N SER A 85 18.80 12.34 16.75
CA SER A 85 19.53 13.18 15.79
C SER A 85 20.71 12.46 15.12
N GLU A 86 21.35 11.54 15.84
CA GLU A 86 22.43 10.70 15.31
C GLU A 86 21.92 9.76 14.20
N LEU A 87 20.78 9.09 14.42
CA LEU A 87 20.19 8.20 13.42
C LEU A 87 19.76 8.98 12.17
N VAL A 88 19.15 10.16 12.36
CA VAL A 88 18.79 11.07 11.26
C VAL A 88 20.04 11.48 10.48
N LYS A 89 21.12 11.87 11.15
CA LYS A 89 22.39 12.23 10.50
C LYS A 89 22.97 11.06 9.72
N ASN A 90 22.97 9.86 10.28
CA ASN A 90 23.47 8.66 9.61
C ASN A 90 22.63 8.30 8.37
N ALA A 91 21.31 8.44 8.45
CA ALA A 91 20.41 8.25 7.32
C ALA A 91 20.71 9.23 6.18
N LYS A 92 20.88 10.52 6.50
CA LYS A 92 21.23 11.56 5.51
C LYS A 92 22.58 11.30 4.84
N ASN A 93 23.57 10.92 5.63
CA ASN A 93 24.90 10.56 5.14
C ASN A 93 24.82 9.34 4.20
N LEU A 94 24.05 8.32 4.57
CA LEU A 94 23.84 7.14 3.74
C LEU A 94 23.17 7.52 2.41
N GLY A 95 22.06 8.26 2.43
CA GLY A 95 21.37 8.71 1.22
C GLY A 95 22.27 9.51 0.29
N THR A 96 23.04 10.45 0.84
CA THR A 96 24.04 11.22 0.09
C THR A 96 25.12 10.33 -0.52
N SER A 97 25.66 9.39 0.27
CA SER A 97 26.68 8.45 -0.19
C SER A 97 26.14 7.55 -1.32
N GLN A 98 24.92 7.04 -1.21
CA GLN A 98 24.32 6.19 -2.23
C GLN A 98 24.04 6.97 -3.52
N ARG A 99 23.57 8.22 -3.43
CA ARG A 99 23.42 9.11 -4.59
C ARG A 99 24.73 9.32 -5.34
N LEU A 100 25.83 9.59 -4.63
CA LEU A 100 27.14 9.80 -5.24
C LEU A 100 27.67 8.50 -5.89
N SER A 101 27.50 7.37 -5.21
CA SER A 101 27.87 6.06 -5.76
C SER A 101 27.06 5.68 -6.99
N LEU A 102 25.76 5.98 -7.01
CA LEU A 102 24.88 5.79 -8.17
C LEU A 102 25.37 6.62 -9.37
N ALA A 103 25.63 7.91 -9.17
CA ALA A 103 26.13 8.79 -10.23
C ALA A 103 27.44 8.26 -10.83
N ASN A 104 28.37 7.79 -9.98
CA ASN A 104 29.60 7.17 -10.43
C ASN A 104 29.35 5.85 -11.18
N TYR A 105 28.38 5.04 -10.74
CA TYR A 105 28.02 3.78 -11.37
C TYR A 105 27.43 3.98 -12.77
N ILE A 106 26.44 4.87 -12.90
CA ILE A 106 25.81 5.24 -14.17
C ILE A 106 26.86 5.73 -15.17
N ASN A 107 27.74 6.64 -14.74
CA ASN A 107 28.81 7.17 -15.59
C ASN A 107 29.82 6.09 -16.02
N LYS A 108 30.21 5.20 -15.11
CA LYS A 108 31.17 4.12 -15.43
C LYS A 108 30.59 3.07 -16.38
N LYS A 109 29.29 2.79 -16.25
CA LYS A 109 28.59 1.77 -17.05
C LYS A 109 27.98 2.32 -18.34
N ASN A 110 28.00 3.64 -18.55
CA ASN A 110 27.34 4.32 -19.67
C ASN A 110 25.86 3.92 -19.79
N ILE A 111 25.15 3.84 -18.66
CA ILE A 111 23.73 3.48 -18.64
C ILE A 111 22.92 4.55 -19.36
N ILE A 112 22.01 4.11 -20.23
CA ILE A 112 21.15 5.01 -21.02
C ILE A 112 20.13 5.67 -20.09
N PRO A 113 20.01 7.02 -20.08
CA PRO A 113 19.00 7.71 -19.30
C PRO A 113 17.58 7.30 -19.68
N ASN A 114 16.69 7.20 -18.69
CA ASN A 114 15.30 6.74 -18.76
C ASN A 114 15.13 5.31 -19.28
N SER A 115 16.17 4.48 -19.18
CA SER A 115 16.07 3.05 -19.46
C SER A 115 15.49 2.29 -18.27
N GLU A 116 14.95 1.10 -18.55
CA GLU A 116 14.56 0.14 -17.51
C GLU A 116 15.77 -0.27 -16.64
N GLU A 117 16.96 -0.36 -17.25
CA GLU A 117 18.22 -0.60 -16.56
C GLU A 117 18.52 0.51 -15.54
N GLU A 118 18.42 1.79 -15.93
CA GLU A 118 18.63 2.91 -14.99
C GLU A 118 17.65 2.84 -13.81
N THR A 119 16.37 2.55 -14.08
CA THR A 119 15.34 2.43 -13.04
C THR A 119 15.66 1.30 -12.06
N THR A 120 16.10 0.15 -12.57
CA THR A 120 16.51 -1.00 -11.76
C THR A 120 17.70 -0.63 -10.86
N VAL A 121 18.72 0.02 -11.43
CA VAL A 121 19.91 0.44 -10.69
C VAL A 121 19.56 1.51 -9.64
N ILE A 122 18.71 2.49 -9.96
CA ILE A 122 18.24 3.47 -8.97
C ILE A 122 17.60 2.76 -7.77
N ASN A 123 16.75 1.76 -8.02
CA ASN A 123 16.09 0.99 -6.97
C ASN A 123 17.09 0.20 -6.12
N GLU A 124 18.12 -0.40 -6.72
CA GLU A 124 19.18 -1.11 -5.97
C GLU A 124 19.90 -0.19 -4.96
N PHE A 125 20.28 1.01 -5.40
CA PHE A 125 20.97 1.98 -4.53
C PHE A 125 20.02 2.58 -3.48
N LEU A 126 18.77 2.86 -3.86
CA LEU A 126 17.74 3.37 -2.96
C LEU A 126 17.35 2.33 -1.90
N ASN A 127 17.30 1.05 -2.24
CA ASN A 127 16.98 -0.05 -1.32
C ASN A 127 17.95 -0.12 -0.12
N LYS A 128 19.16 0.44 -0.23
CA LYS A 128 20.08 0.57 0.92
C LYS A 128 19.54 1.49 2.01
N CYS A 129 18.75 2.51 1.68
CA CYS A 129 18.04 3.31 2.67
C CYS A 129 17.03 2.45 3.43
N HIS A 130 16.28 1.62 2.71
CA HIS A 130 15.27 0.75 3.31
C HIS A 130 15.89 -0.36 4.17
N GLU A 131 16.93 -1.04 3.68
CA GLU A 131 17.66 -2.04 4.46
C GLU A 131 18.25 -1.45 5.77
N TYR A 132 18.69 -0.20 5.73
CA TYR A 132 19.21 0.51 6.89
C TYR A 132 18.09 0.83 7.89
N SER A 133 16.99 1.44 7.42
CA SER A 133 15.87 1.82 8.28
C SER A 133 15.23 0.61 8.97
N GLN A 134 15.10 -0.53 8.29
CA GLN A 134 14.52 -1.76 8.86
C GLN A 134 15.26 -2.32 10.09
N LYS A 135 16.57 -2.06 10.19
CA LYS A 135 17.39 -2.51 11.32
C LYS A 135 17.28 -1.59 12.54
N VAL A 136 16.69 -0.41 12.39
CA VAL A 136 16.56 0.56 13.47
C VAL A 136 15.57 0.07 14.52
N GLY A 137 15.96 0.16 15.80
CA GLY A 137 15.15 -0.30 16.92
C GLY A 137 14.92 -1.82 16.94
N TYR A 138 15.68 -2.60 16.17
CA TYR A 138 15.65 -4.07 16.19
C TYR A 138 16.75 -4.60 17.12
N ASP A 139 16.69 -4.19 18.37
CA ASP A 139 17.60 -4.63 19.42
C ASP A 139 17.10 -5.91 20.11
N GLU A 140 17.94 -6.44 21.01
CA GLU A 140 17.60 -7.65 21.76
C GLU A 140 16.33 -7.47 22.62
N GLU A 141 16.09 -6.27 23.17
CA GLU A 141 14.89 -5.98 23.95
C GLU A 141 13.63 -6.10 23.09
N TYR A 142 13.63 -5.52 21.89
CA TYR A 142 12.52 -5.61 20.95
C TYR A 142 12.27 -7.05 20.49
N VAL A 143 13.33 -7.82 20.23
CA VAL A 143 13.21 -9.24 19.86
C VAL A 143 12.62 -10.07 21.01
N GLN A 144 13.03 -9.83 22.25
CA GLN A 144 12.44 -10.49 23.42
C GLN A 144 10.98 -10.09 23.61
N PHE A 145 10.65 -8.82 23.38
CA PHE A 145 9.27 -8.35 23.35
C PHE A 145 8.44 -9.11 22.30
N LEU A 146 8.90 -9.21 21.05
CA LEU A 146 8.18 -9.96 20.00
C LEU A 146 7.97 -11.43 20.39
N LYS A 147 8.97 -12.08 20.99
CA LYS A 147 8.84 -13.46 21.50
C LYS A 147 7.80 -13.55 22.62
N SER A 148 7.74 -12.56 23.51
CA SER A 148 6.76 -12.52 24.60
C SER A 148 5.33 -12.37 24.07
N VAL A 149 5.12 -11.55 23.03
CA VAL A 149 3.82 -11.40 22.37
C VAL A 149 3.45 -12.71 21.65
N ALA A 150 4.35 -13.26 20.84
CA ALA A 150 4.09 -14.50 20.12
C ALA A 150 3.80 -15.70 21.06
N THR A 151 4.45 -15.77 22.22
CA THR A 151 4.17 -16.81 23.23
C THR A 151 2.84 -16.60 23.94
N SER A 152 2.40 -15.35 24.14
CA SER A 152 1.06 -15.04 24.66
C SER A 152 -0.06 -15.39 23.67
N GLU A 153 0.24 -15.46 22.36
CA GLU A 153 -0.71 -15.87 21.31
C GLU A 153 -0.89 -17.39 21.21
N ILE A 154 0.05 -18.19 21.74
CA ILE A 154 -0.11 -19.65 21.83
C ILE A 154 -1.07 -19.94 22.99
N ASP A 155 -2.36 -19.68 22.74
CA ASP A 155 -3.44 -20.10 23.62
C ASP A 155 -3.48 -21.62 23.65
N ASN A 156 -2.81 -22.24 24.62
CA ASN A 156 -2.89 -23.68 24.87
C ASN A 156 -4.33 -24.13 25.22
N ASN A 157 -5.20 -23.19 25.57
CA ASN A 157 -6.64 -23.37 25.78
C ASN A 157 -7.41 -22.17 25.20
N PRO A 158 -7.79 -22.17 23.90
CA PRO A 158 -8.49 -21.05 23.30
C PRO A 158 -9.88 -20.90 23.94
N SER A 159 -9.99 -19.97 24.89
CA SER A 159 -11.26 -19.59 25.50
C SER A 159 -12.13 -18.82 24.49
N SER A 160 -13.38 -18.53 24.85
CA SER A 160 -14.24 -17.67 24.04
C SER A 160 -13.71 -16.25 23.83
N ASP A 161 -12.72 -15.85 24.62
CA ASP A 161 -12.13 -14.51 24.64
C ASP A 161 -10.66 -14.52 24.16
N SER A 162 -10.22 -15.63 23.56
CA SER A 162 -8.89 -15.79 22.95
C SER A 162 -8.60 -14.73 21.87
N HIS A 163 -7.33 -14.31 21.78
CA HIS A 163 -6.84 -13.35 20.77
C HIS A 163 -7.19 -13.79 19.34
N TYR A 164 -7.12 -15.10 19.05
CA TYR A 164 -7.46 -15.68 17.76
C TYR A 164 -8.91 -15.40 17.30
N ARG A 165 -9.87 -15.31 18.24
CA ARG A 165 -11.26 -15.02 17.86
C ARG A 165 -11.46 -13.56 17.51
N HIS A 166 -10.72 -12.65 18.16
CA HIS A 166 -10.75 -11.22 17.83
C HIS A 166 -10.16 -10.97 16.44
N SER A 167 -9.02 -11.59 16.12
CA SER A 167 -8.39 -11.42 14.80
C SER A 167 -9.29 -11.85 13.65
N LYS A 168 -9.95 -13.02 13.78
CA LYS A 168 -10.89 -13.51 12.76
C LYS A 168 -12.11 -12.59 12.57
N ILE A 169 -12.61 -11.96 13.65
CA ILE A 169 -13.74 -11.04 13.56
C ILE A 169 -13.32 -9.73 12.89
N LEU A 170 -12.12 -9.23 13.19
CA LEU A 170 -11.54 -8.05 12.55
C LEU A 170 -11.25 -8.28 11.05
N ASP A 171 -10.79 -9.48 10.69
CA ASP A 171 -10.63 -9.91 9.29
C ASP A 171 -11.96 -9.84 8.51
N LEU A 172 -13.05 -10.35 9.10
CA LEU A 172 -14.40 -10.24 8.50
C LEU A 172 -14.90 -8.80 8.34
N MET A 173 -14.25 -7.82 9.00
CA MET A 173 -14.51 -6.38 8.85
C MET A 173 -13.67 -5.73 7.73
N SER A 174 -12.87 -6.51 6.98
CA SER A 174 -11.99 -6.05 5.89
C SER A 174 -10.84 -5.13 6.32
N LEU A 175 -10.30 -5.36 7.52
CA LEU A 175 -9.03 -4.79 7.95
C LEU A 175 -7.86 -5.59 7.36
N ASP A 176 -6.72 -4.95 7.08
CA ASP A 176 -5.48 -5.66 6.73
C ASP A 176 -4.86 -6.37 7.94
N ASP A 177 -4.07 -7.40 7.65
CA ASP A 177 -3.34 -8.19 8.63
C ASP A 177 -2.48 -7.35 9.58
N ALA A 178 -1.85 -6.28 9.07
CA ALA A 178 -1.03 -5.37 9.87
C ALA A 178 -1.88 -4.64 10.91
N THR A 179 -3.02 -4.09 10.50
CA THR A 179 -3.98 -3.44 11.39
C THR A 179 -4.58 -4.43 12.39
N ILE A 180 -4.94 -5.64 11.94
CA ILE A 180 -5.47 -6.69 12.83
C ILE A 180 -4.46 -7.03 13.90
N SER A 181 -3.21 -7.33 13.51
CA SER A 181 -2.11 -7.65 14.43
C SER A 181 -1.89 -6.53 15.45
N PHE A 182 -1.87 -5.27 15.00
CA PHE A 182 -1.74 -4.11 15.86
C PHE A 182 -2.90 -4.03 16.88
N LEU A 183 -4.16 -4.11 16.43
CA LEU A 183 -5.34 -4.00 17.28
C LEU A 183 -5.46 -5.15 18.29
N THR A 184 -4.92 -6.33 17.98
CA THR A 184 -4.92 -7.48 18.88
C THR A 184 -3.73 -7.51 19.84
N THR A 185 -2.76 -6.61 19.70
CA THR A 185 -1.60 -6.52 20.59
C THR A 185 -2.00 -5.90 21.94
N PRO A 186 -1.47 -6.36 23.09
CA PRO A 186 -1.63 -5.66 24.37
C PRO A 186 -1.17 -4.20 24.30
N ILE A 187 -1.79 -3.30 25.07
CA ILE A 187 -1.56 -1.85 24.96
C ILE A 187 -0.09 -1.46 25.19
N GLU A 188 0.60 -2.14 26.11
CA GLU A 188 2.03 -1.93 26.38
C GLU A 188 2.88 -2.28 25.16
N GLY A 189 2.46 -3.28 24.39
CA GLY A 189 3.11 -3.70 23.16
C GLY A 189 2.80 -2.79 21.97
N MET A 190 1.56 -2.28 21.87
CA MET A 190 1.16 -1.36 20.79
C MET A 190 2.10 -0.16 20.73
N LYS A 191 2.43 0.45 21.88
CA LYS A 191 3.33 1.61 21.94
C LYS A 191 4.73 1.31 21.40
N LYS A 192 5.32 0.17 21.77
CA LYS A 192 6.63 -0.26 21.28
C LYS A 192 6.63 -0.48 19.77
N ILE A 193 5.62 -1.18 19.25
CA ILE A 193 5.46 -1.43 17.81
C ILE A 193 5.35 -0.10 17.05
N LEU A 194 4.47 0.78 17.53
CA LEU A 194 4.21 2.08 16.91
C LEU A 194 5.46 2.96 16.89
N GLN A 195 6.13 3.14 18.03
CA GLN A 195 7.33 3.98 18.12
C GLN A 195 8.45 3.47 17.21
N ARG A 196 8.64 2.14 17.13
CA ARG A 196 9.59 1.55 16.20
C ARG A 196 9.20 1.84 14.75
N GLN A 197 7.94 1.65 14.38
CA GLN A 197 7.49 1.90 13.00
C GLN A 197 7.62 3.37 12.60
N CYS A 198 7.28 4.30 13.51
CA CYS A 198 7.49 5.73 13.33
C CYS A 198 8.97 6.05 13.10
N LEU A 199 9.86 5.44 13.89
CA LEU A 199 11.30 5.62 13.74
C LEU A 199 11.81 5.04 12.41
N ILE A 200 11.37 3.85 12.00
CA ILE A 200 11.73 3.25 10.70
C ILE A 200 11.34 4.20 9.56
N ASN A 201 10.09 4.63 9.53
CA ASN A 201 9.57 5.50 8.47
C ASN A 201 10.33 6.83 8.42
N GLU A 202 10.54 7.46 9.57
CA GLU A 202 11.30 8.70 9.65
C GLU A 202 12.72 8.53 9.12
N ILE A 203 13.45 7.50 9.55
CA ILE A 203 14.81 7.24 9.09
C ILE A 203 14.85 6.92 7.59
N ASP A 204 13.87 6.18 7.08
CA ASP A 204 13.72 5.91 5.65
C ASP A 204 13.54 7.21 4.86
N PHE A 205 12.61 8.07 5.28
CA PHE A 205 12.34 9.35 4.63
C PHE A 205 13.55 10.28 4.64
N GLN A 206 14.29 10.36 5.74
CA GLN A 206 15.52 11.16 5.82
C GLN A 206 16.60 10.68 4.85
N CYS A 207 16.74 9.36 4.70
CA CYS A 207 17.68 8.78 3.75
C CYS A 207 17.25 9.02 2.30
N VAL A 208 15.97 8.77 2.00
CA VAL A 208 15.39 8.99 0.66
C VAL A 208 15.49 10.46 0.25
N ASP A 209 15.20 11.39 1.15
CA ASP A 209 15.30 12.83 0.88
C ASP A 209 16.73 13.23 0.49
N SER A 210 17.72 12.78 1.26
CA SER A 210 19.13 13.01 0.95
C SER A 210 19.60 12.29 -0.32
N PHE A 211 19.05 11.10 -0.60
CA PHE A 211 19.28 10.37 -1.85
C PHE A 211 18.80 11.15 -3.07
N TYR A 212 17.70 11.90 -2.94
CA TYR A 212 17.22 12.81 -3.97
C TYR A 212 17.71 14.26 -3.79
N ASN A 213 18.83 14.45 -3.09
CA ASN A 213 19.47 15.75 -2.89
C ASN A 213 18.57 16.81 -2.21
N ASN A 214 17.85 16.38 -1.16
CA ASN A 214 16.86 17.16 -0.40
C ASN A 214 15.69 17.65 -1.26
N ASN A 215 15.26 16.85 -2.22
CA ASN A 215 14.03 17.12 -2.97
C ASN A 215 12.81 16.71 -2.14
N HIS A 216 12.38 17.61 -1.26
CA HIS A 216 11.23 17.39 -0.38
C HIS A 216 9.93 17.07 -1.12
N HIS A 217 9.77 17.45 -2.40
CA HIS A 217 8.60 17.07 -3.18
C HIS A 217 8.53 15.56 -3.40
N ILE A 218 9.64 14.93 -3.82
CA ILE A 218 9.69 13.48 -4.05
C ILE A 218 9.46 12.74 -2.73
N THR A 219 10.05 13.22 -1.64
CA THR A 219 9.86 12.63 -0.32
C THR A 219 8.41 12.76 0.14
N SER A 220 7.77 13.92 -0.07
CA SER A 220 6.37 14.15 0.27
C SER A 220 5.43 13.24 -0.52
N GLU A 221 5.67 13.07 -1.82
CA GLU A 221 4.89 12.16 -2.67
C GLU A 221 4.97 10.70 -2.17
N LYS A 222 6.15 10.26 -1.74
CA LYS A 222 6.32 8.92 -1.13
C LYS A 222 5.57 8.78 0.20
N ILE A 223 5.60 9.80 1.03
CA ILE A 223 4.82 9.82 2.29
C ILE A 223 3.33 9.72 1.97
N ASP A 224 2.84 10.42 0.95
CA ASP A 224 1.44 10.38 0.54
C ASP A 224 1.03 9.02 -0.01
N ILE A 225 1.91 8.33 -0.74
CA ILE A 225 1.67 6.94 -1.17
C ILE A 225 1.50 6.02 0.04
N ILE A 226 2.35 6.16 1.07
CA ILE A 226 2.23 5.34 2.29
C ILE A 226 0.96 5.68 3.04
N ARG A 227 0.60 6.97 3.17
CA ARG A 227 -0.69 7.39 3.76
C ARG A 227 -1.88 6.76 3.04
N ASN A 228 -1.83 6.68 1.72
CA ASN A 228 -2.92 6.14 0.92
C ASN A 228 -2.88 4.61 0.77
N SER A 229 -1.80 3.95 1.22
CA SER A 229 -1.64 2.51 1.14
C SER A 229 -2.55 1.72 2.08
N GLY A 230 -2.91 2.33 3.21
CA GLY A 230 -3.73 1.73 4.26
C GLY A 230 -4.08 2.74 5.36
N GLY A 231 -5.26 2.60 5.95
CA GLY A 231 -5.75 3.57 6.92
C GLY A 231 -4.98 3.61 8.24
N PHE A 232 -4.44 2.47 8.70
CA PHE A 232 -3.55 2.47 9.86
C PHE A 232 -2.25 3.24 9.57
N ALA A 233 -1.67 3.08 8.37
CA ALA A 233 -0.49 3.84 7.96
C ALA A 233 -0.76 5.34 7.95
N LYS A 234 -1.93 5.77 7.46
CA LYS A 234 -2.34 7.18 7.54
C LYS A 234 -2.40 7.70 8.98
N LEU A 235 -3.17 7.03 9.84
CA LEU A 235 -3.35 7.45 11.24
C LEU A 235 -2.01 7.49 11.97
N MET A 236 -1.20 6.45 11.76
CA MET A 236 0.15 6.39 12.32
C MET A 236 0.97 7.62 11.93
N LEU A 237 1.07 7.93 10.63
CA LEU A 237 1.91 9.03 10.16
C LEU A 237 1.35 10.42 10.52
N ASP A 238 0.03 10.60 10.48
CA ASP A 238 -0.61 11.90 10.65
C ASP A 238 -0.87 12.26 12.12
N GLU A 239 -1.05 11.26 12.99
CA GLU A 239 -1.52 11.47 14.36
C GLU A 239 -0.61 10.82 15.40
N GLU A 240 -0.24 9.55 15.19
CA GLU A 240 0.41 8.79 16.26
C GLU A 240 1.92 9.02 16.35
N CYS A 241 2.61 9.13 15.21
CA CYS A 241 4.03 9.45 15.18
C CYS A 241 4.32 10.86 15.72
N PRO A 242 3.60 11.92 15.29
CA PRO A 242 3.79 13.26 15.86
C PRO A 242 3.60 13.30 17.38
N ASN A 243 2.67 12.49 17.90
CA ASN A 243 2.33 12.42 19.33
C ASN A 243 3.04 11.27 20.08
N ASN A 244 4.07 10.64 19.50
CA ASN A 244 4.85 9.58 20.15
C ASN A 244 4.05 8.36 20.65
N GLY A 245 2.84 8.13 20.12
CA GLY A 245 1.93 7.11 20.61
C GLY A 245 1.55 7.27 22.09
N GLU A 246 1.30 8.52 22.53
CA GLU A 246 0.93 8.82 23.91
C GLU A 246 -0.40 8.19 24.34
N ASP A 247 -1.43 8.25 23.49
CA ASP A 247 -2.76 7.71 23.76
C ASP A 247 -3.19 6.69 22.69
N LEU A 248 -3.16 5.42 23.07
CA LEU A 248 -3.57 4.29 22.23
C LEU A 248 -4.86 3.62 22.70
N ASN A 249 -5.60 4.27 23.60
CA ASN A 249 -6.82 3.70 24.18
C ASN A 249 -7.90 3.44 23.13
N ASP A 250 -8.00 4.28 22.09
CA ASP A 250 -8.93 4.07 20.98
C ASP A 250 -8.67 2.72 20.28
N TYR A 251 -7.41 2.45 19.91
CA TYR A 251 -7.02 1.21 19.22
C TYR A 251 -7.22 -0.01 20.11
N HIS A 252 -6.82 0.08 21.37
CA HIS A 252 -7.02 -0.98 22.34
C HIS A 252 -8.51 -1.30 22.51
N CYS A 253 -9.35 -0.27 22.67
CA CYS A 253 -10.79 -0.43 22.82
C CYS A 253 -11.43 -1.05 21.56
N ILE A 254 -11.00 -0.66 20.36
CA ILE A 254 -11.44 -1.26 19.10
C ILE A 254 -11.11 -2.76 19.07
N GLY A 255 -9.87 -3.13 19.39
CA GLY A 255 -9.41 -4.52 19.37
C GLY A 255 -10.16 -5.42 20.35
N VAL A 256 -10.25 -4.99 21.62
CA VAL A 256 -10.88 -5.78 22.70
C VAL A 256 -12.37 -5.99 22.48
N ASN A 257 -13.07 -5.00 21.90
CA ASN A 257 -14.53 -5.07 21.70
C ASN A 257 -14.93 -5.59 20.31
N ALA A 258 -13.99 -6.08 19.50
CA ALA A 258 -14.26 -6.54 18.14
C ALA A 258 -15.42 -7.56 18.06
N LYS A 259 -15.51 -8.45 19.06
CA LYS A 259 -16.56 -9.48 19.16
C LYS A 259 -17.96 -8.88 19.31
N GLU A 260 -18.10 -7.79 20.07
CA GLU A 260 -19.38 -7.12 20.26
C GLU A 260 -19.83 -6.44 18.97
N TYR A 261 -18.92 -5.78 18.24
CA TYR A 261 -19.23 -5.22 16.93
C TYR A 261 -19.65 -6.29 15.93
N GLY A 262 -18.94 -7.43 15.95
CA GLY A 262 -19.26 -8.59 15.13
C GLY A 262 -20.67 -9.12 15.38
N LYS A 263 -21.11 -9.14 16.64
CA LYS A 263 -22.46 -9.54 17.04
C LYS A 263 -23.52 -8.52 16.59
N LEU A 264 -23.31 -7.24 16.91
CA LEU A 264 -24.25 -6.16 16.59
C LEU A 264 -24.43 -5.97 15.07
N CYS A 265 -23.36 -6.17 14.30
CA CYS A 265 -23.36 -6.03 12.85
C CYS A 265 -23.40 -7.37 12.10
N SER A 266 -23.78 -8.46 12.75
CA SER A 266 -23.74 -9.83 12.21
C SER A 266 -24.46 -9.98 10.87
N THR A 267 -25.64 -9.39 10.71
CA THR A 267 -26.38 -9.39 9.43
C THR A 267 -25.61 -8.69 8.32
N SER A 268 -25.11 -7.47 8.59
CA SER A 268 -24.34 -6.69 7.61
C SER A 268 -23.03 -7.39 7.24
N LEU A 269 -22.34 -7.99 8.21
CA LEU A 269 -21.12 -8.77 8.00
C LEU A 269 -21.39 -9.98 7.12
N LYS A 270 -22.47 -10.71 7.38
CA LYS A 270 -22.85 -11.88 6.58
C LYS A 270 -23.17 -11.49 5.14
N VAL A 271 -24.00 -10.46 4.93
CA VAL A 271 -24.39 -9.99 3.60
C VAL A 271 -23.18 -9.49 2.81
N TYR A 272 -22.30 -8.71 3.44
CA TYR A 272 -21.09 -8.23 2.80
C TYR A 272 -20.16 -9.38 2.41
N ASN A 273 -19.82 -10.29 3.34
CA ASN A 273 -18.88 -11.37 3.06
C ASN A 273 -19.41 -12.38 2.03
N MET A 274 -20.71 -12.68 2.03
CA MET A 274 -21.33 -13.47 0.96
C MET A 274 -21.22 -12.76 -0.40
N THR A 275 -21.52 -11.45 -0.44
CA THR A 275 -21.40 -10.66 -1.67
C THR A 275 -19.97 -10.60 -2.16
N LYS A 276 -19.01 -10.39 -1.26
CA LYS A 276 -17.57 -10.37 -1.56
C LYS A 276 -17.16 -11.69 -2.23
N TYR A 277 -17.46 -12.82 -1.59
CA TYR A 277 -17.15 -14.14 -2.12
C TYR A 277 -17.74 -14.38 -3.52
N ASP A 278 -19.05 -14.12 -3.69
CA ASP A 278 -19.73 -14.33 -4.97
C ASP A 278 -19.18 -13.43 -6.09
N ILE A 279 -18.82 -12.19 -5.76
CA ILE A 279 -18.27 -11.23 -6.72
C ILE A 279 -16.82 -11.56 -7.05
N ASP A 280 -15.99 -11.93 -6.07
CA ASP A 280 -14.59 -12.29 -6.28
C ASP A 280 -14.48 -13.51 -7.21
N HIS A 281 -15.32 -14.53 -7.02
CA HIS A 281 -15.40 -15.65 -7.94
C HIS A 281 -15.77 -15.24 -9.37
N LYS A 282 -16.74 -14.33 -9.54
CA LYS A 282 -17.12 -13.81 -10.87
C LYS A 282 -15.99 -13.03 -11.51
N ILE A 283 -15.31 -12.18 -10.75
CA ILE A 283 -14.18 -11.38 -11.20
C ILE A 283 -13.03 -12.28 -11.67
N LEU A 284 -12.65 -13.27 -10.85
CA LEU A 284 -11.58 -14.22 -11.18
C LEU A 284 -11.90 -15.01 -12.46
N ASN A 285 -13.11 -15.56 -12.56
CA ASN A 285 -13.52 -16.32 -13.75
C ASN A 285 -13.55 -15.46 -15.01
N LEU A 286 -14.05 -14.23 -14.90
CA LEU A 286 -14.10 -13.27 -16.00
C LEU A 286 -12.68 -12.89 -16.44
N PHE A 287 -11.81 -12.56 -15.49
CA PHE A 287 -10.43 -12.18 -15.78
C PHE A 287 -9.64 -13.34 -16.39
N ALA A 288 -9.71 -14.54 -15.82
CA ALA A 288 -9.04 -15.73 -16.35
C ALA A 288 -9.51 -16.10 -17.76
N SER A 289 -10.82 -15.99 -18.04
CA SER A 289 -11.37 -16.22 -19.38
C SER A 289 -10.85 -15.20 -20.39
N THR A 290 -10.76 -13.93 -19.97
CA THR A 290 -10.20 -12.85 -20.80
C THR A 290 -8.71 -13.06 -21.08
N ILE A 291 -7.91 -13.43 -20.08
CA ILE A 291 -6.48 -13.74 -20.30
C ILE A 291 -6.32 -14.90 -21.28
N THR A 292 -7.11 -15.97 -21.13
CA THR A 292 -7.09 -17.12 -22.06
C THR A 292 -7.40 -16.70 -23.50
N GLU A 293 -8.31 -15.75 -23.71
CA GLU A 293 -8.63 -15.25 -25.04
C GLU A 293 -7.54 -14.30 -25.58
N ILE A 294 -6.94 -13.48 -24.71
CA ILE A 294 -5.79 -12.64 -25.04
C ILE A 294 -4.60 -13.49 -25.49
N ASP A 295 -4.37 -14.65 -24.86
CA ASP A 295 -3.31 -15.58 -25.26
C ASP A 295 -3.52 -16.09 -26.69
N LYS A 296 -4.77 -16.36 -27.12
CA LYS A 296 -5.05 -16.71 -28.52
C LYS A 296 -4.74 -15.56 -29.48
N PHE A 297 -5.06 -14.32 -29.09
CA PHE A 297 -4.69 -13.15 -29.88
C PHE A 297 -3.16 -13.00 -29.98
N ASN A 298 -2.42 -13.29 -28.92
CA ASN A 298 -0.96 -13.27 -28.93
C ASN A 298 -0.40 -14.35 -29.86
N ASP A 299 -0.93 -15.58 -29.82
CA ASP A 299 -0.56 -16.66 -30.74
C ASP A 299 -0.79 -16.27 -32.22
N MET A 300 -1.89 -15.57 -32.50
CA MET A 300 -2.16 -15.04 -33.85
C MET A 300 -1.18 -13.93 -34.22
N LEU A 301 -0.85 -13.04 -33.29
CA LEU A 301 0.07 -11.93 -33.49
C LEU A 301 1.49 -12.41 -33.81
N GLU A 302 1.94 -13.49 -33.18
CA GLU A 302 3.23 -14.12 -33.45
C GLU A 302 3.31 -14.71 -34.86
N LYS A 303 2.20 -15.24 -35.36
CA LYS A 303 2.11 -15.87 -36.69
C LYS A 303 1.85 -14.86 -37.82
N SER A 304 1.32 -13.68 -37.49
CA SER A 304 0.97 -12.65 -38.46
C SER A 304 2.17 -11.78 -38.87
N ASN A 305 2.50 -11.80 -40.16
CA ASN A 305 3.50 -10.91 -40.77
C ASN A 305 2.89 -9.61 -41.32
N GLU A 306 1.58 -9.56 -41.55
CA GLU A 306 0.92 -8.40 -42.12
C GLU A 306 0.70 -7.30 -41.07
N SER A 307 1.11 -6.06 -41.39
CA SER A 307 1.02 -4.94 -40.45
C SER A 307 -0.42 -4.59 -40.08
N GLU A 308 -1.34 -4.64 -41.04
CA GLU A 308 -2.75 -4.35 -40.84
C GLU A 308 -3.43 -5.38 -39.92
N GLU A 309 -3.13 -6.66 -40.11
CA GLU A 309 -3.62 -7.73 -39.24
C GLU A 309 -3.06 -7.60 -37.81
N ARG A 310 -1.77 -7.30 -37.65
CA ARG A 310 -1.16 -7.05 -36.33
C ARG A 310 -1.81 -5.87 -35.60
N ILE A 311 -2.13 -4.78 -36.31
CA ILE A 311 -2.83 -3.62 -35.75
C ILE A 311 -4.25 -4.01 -35.32
N ARG A 312 -4.97 -4.76 -36.17
CA ARG A 312 -6.32 -5.27 -35.85
C ARG A 312 -6.32 -6.12 -34.59
N ILE A 313 -5.42 -7.09 -34.50
CA ILE A 313 -5.29 -7.99 -33.33
C ILE A 313 -5.03 -7.18 -32.06
N LYS A 314 -4.05 -6.26 -32.06
CA LYS A 314 -3.74 -5.42 -30.89
C LYS A 314 -4.95 -4.60 -30.44
N ARG A 315 -5.70 -4.05 -31.39
CA ARG A 315 -6.92 -3.29 -31.10
C ARG A 315 -8.02 -4.18 -30.51
N GLU A 316 -8.21 -5.38 -31.02
CA GLU A 316 -9.17 -6.36 -30.48
C GLU A 316 -8.79 -6.79 -29.06
N THR A 317 -7.51 -7.03 -28.79
CA THR A 317 -6.97 -7.31 -27.44
C THR A 317 -7.26 -6.16 -26.47
N GLU A 318 -6.97 -4.91 -26.87
CA GLU A 318 -7.22 -3.72 -26.04
C GLU A 318 -8.71 -3.53 -25.76
N ILE A 319 -9.58 -3.71 -26.77
CA ILE A 319 -11.04 -3.63 -26.62
C ILE A 319 -11.54 -4.71 -25.65
N LEU A 320 -11.07 -5.95 -25.81
CA LEU A 320 -11.45 -7.07 -24.95
C LEU A 320 -11.05 -6.82 -23.49
N LEU A 321 -9.80 -6.42 -23.27
CA LEU A 321 -9.30 -6.13 -21.93
C LEU A 321 -10.05 -4.94 -21.31
N THR A 322 -10.19 -3.83 -22.04
CA THR A 322 -10.91 -2.64 -21.55
C THR A 322 -12.38 -2.96 -21.22
N SER A 323 -13.06 -3.73 -22.08
CA SER A 323 -14.44 -4.15 -21.83
C SER A 323 -14.55 -5.03 -20.57
N THR A 324 -13.62 -5.96 -20.42
CA THR A 324 -13.53 -6.84 -19.24
C THR A 324 -13.36 -6.03 -17.96
N MET A 325 -12.40 -5.11 -17.96
CA MET A 325 -12.07 -4.28 -16.80
C MET A 325 -13.22 -3.34 -16.42
N LYS A 326 -13.99 -2.82 -17.38
CA LYS A 326 -15.24 -2.08 -17.11
C LYS A 326 -16.31 -2.94 -16.42
N THR A 327 -16.46 -4.20 -16.84
CA THR A 327 -17.36 -5.15 -16.17
C THR A 327 -16.88 -5.46 -14.75
N ILE A 328 -15.58 -5.68 -14.55
CA ILE A 328 -14.98 -5.88 -13.23
C ILE A 328 -15.24 -4.65 -12.33
N SER A 329 -15.00 -3.43 -12.83
CA SER A 329 -15.30 -2.20 -12.09
C SER A 329 -16.76 -2.13 -11.64
N THR A 330 -17.71 -2.53 -12.51
CA THR A 330 -19.13 -2.60 -12.16
C THR A 330 -19.43 -3.64 -11.07
N LEU A 331 -18.77 -4.80 -11.11
CA LEU A 331 -18.87 -5.84 -10.09
C LEU A 331 -18.31 -5.37 -8.75
N GLU A 332 -17.13 -4.74 -8.74
CA GLU A 332 -16.52 -4.10 -7.56
C GLU A 332 -17.45 -3.05 -6.93
N GLY A 333 -18.15 -2.28 -7.77
CA GLY A 333 -19.18 -1.35 -7.33
C GLY A 333 -20.26 -1.99 -6.45
N THR A 334 -20.53 -3.30 -6.61
CA THR A 334 -21.44 -4.05 -5.74
C THR A 334 -20.80 -4.36 -4.38
N LYS A 335 -19.51 -4.78 -4.34
CA LYS A 335 -18.77 -4.95 -3.09
C LYS A 335 -18.73 -3.65 -2.29
N CYS A 336 -18.37 -2.53 -2.92
CA CYS A 336 -18.26 -1.22 -2.27
C CYS A 336 -19.58 -0.72 -1.67
N ARG A 337 -20.73 -0.98 -2.34
CA ARG A 337 -22.05 -0.63 -1.80
C ARG A 337 -22.36 -1.40 -0.52
N MET A 338 -22.12 -2.71 -0.52
CA MET A 338 -22.33 -3.55 0.66
C MET A 338 -21.33 -3.19 1.77
N PHE A 339 -20.07 -2.92 1.42
CA PHE A 339 -19.05 -2.46 2.35
C PHE A 339 -19.42 -1.15 3.02
N THR A 340 -19.96 -0.19 2.27
CA THR A 340 -20.43 1.09 2.84
C THR A 340 -21.56 0.89 3.86
N GLN A 341 -22.46 -0.05 3.62
CA GLN A 341 -23.52 -0.41 4.58
C GLN A 341 -22.96 -1.08 5.83
N LEU A 342 -22.01 -2.00 5.65
CA LEU A 342 -21.28 -2.63 6.75
C LEU A 342 -20.52 -1.59 7.59
N GLY A 343 -19.75 -0.73 6.94
CA GLY A 343 -18.95 0.32 7.58
C GLY A 343 -19.79 1.29 8.41
N LYS A 344 -21.02 1.63 7.99
CA LYS A 344 -21.96 2.42 8.80
C LYS A 344 -22.35 1.71 10.09
N CYS A 345 -22.64 0.42 10.02
CA CYS A 345 -22.96 -0.37 11.21
C CYS A 345 -21.76 -0.43 12.16
N LEU A 346 -20.61 -0.87 11.65
CA LEU A 346 -19.40 -1.05 12.45
C LEU A 346 -18.96 0.26 13.10
N ARG A 347 -18.93 1.35 12.34
CA ARG A 347 -18.61 2.68 12.87
C ARG A 347 -19.54 3.06 14.02
N ASN A 348 -20.86 2.90 13.87
CA ASN A 348 -21.81 3.23 14.92
C ASN A 348 -21.62 2.36 16.17
N SER A 349 -21.34 1.06 15.99
CA SER A 349 -21.04 0.16 17.09
C SER A 349 -19.76 0.56 17.84
N VAL A 350 -18.69 0.93 17.11
CA VAL A 350 -17.45 1.43 17.71
C VAL A 350 -17.69 2.75 18.44
N ILE A 351 -18.48 3.68 17.86
CA ILE A 351 -18.81 4.95 18.53
C ILE A 351 -19.53 4.71 19.85
N ASN A 352 -20.47 3.77 19.88
CA ASN A 352 -21.25 3.48 21.09
C ASN A 352 -20.40 2.82 22.19
N ALA A 353 -19.38 2.04 21.84
CA ALA A 353 -18.54 1.33 22.80
C ALA A 353 -17.28 2.12 23.23
N CYS A 354 -16.62 2.78 22.29
CA CYS A 354 -15.30 3.41 22.46
C CYS A 354 -15.30 4.91 22.25
N GLY A 355 -16.42 5.51 21.82
CA GLY A 355 -16.53 6.94 21.58
C GLY A 355 -16.24 7.36 20.15
N ARG A 356 -16.47 8.66 19.91
CA ARG A 356 -16.47 9.25 18.55
C ARG A 356 -15.12 9.14 17.85
N GLU A 357 -14.03 9.29 18.61
CA GLU A 357 -12.67 9.32 18.07
C GLU A 357 -12.22 7.93 17.59
N ALA A 358 -12.37 6.90 18.41
CA ALA A 358 -12.25 5.51 18.00
C ALA A 358 -13.09 5.17 16.76
N GLY A 359 -14.33 5.66 16.68
CA GLY A 359 -15.18 5.48 15.51
C GLY A 359 -14.62 6.11 14.22
N ARG A 360 -13.97 7.27 14.33
CA ARG A 360 -13.28 7.94 13.21
C ARG A 360 -12.04 7.14 12.80
N LYS A 361 -11.18 6.79 13.76
CA LYS A 361 -9.97 5.98 13.53
C LYS A 361 -10.31 4.64 12.87
N PHE A 362 -11.31 3.92 13.40
CA PHE A 362 -11.82 2.68 12.81
C PHE A 362 -12.26 2.88 11.35
N GLN A 363 -13.06 3.92 11.09
CA GLN A 363 -13.49 4.22 9.73
C GLN A 363 -12.29 4.47 8.80
N THR A 364 -11.31 5.25 9.23
CA THR A 364 -10.09 5.51 8.45
C THR A 364 -9.36 4.21 8.13
N MET A 365 -9.14 3.35 9.13
CA MET A 365 -8.48 2.04 8.97
C MET A 365 -9.18 1.14 7.94
N VAL A 366 -10.51 1.03 7.99
CA VAL A 366 -11.23 0.17 7.05
C VAL A 366 -11.35 0.77 5.64
N GLN A 367 -11.47 2.09 5.50
CA GLN A 367 -11.76 2.72 4.20
C GLN A 367 -10.52 2.94 3.32
N ILE A 368 -9.44 3.45 3.90
CA ILE A 368 -8.26 3.82 3.11
C ILE A 368 -7.53 2.56 2.68
N GLY A 369 -7.21 2.49 1.38
CA GLY A 369 -6.61 1.31 0.77
C GLY A 369 -7.57 0.13 0.60
N TYR A 370 -8.88 0.29 0.89
CA TYR A 370 -9.86 -0.80 0.78
C TYR A 370 -9.84 -1.45 -0.60
N LEU A 371 -9.95 -0.65 -1.67
CA LEU A 371 -9.93 -1.18 -3.04
C LEU A 371 -8.62 -1.90 -3.37
N ARG A 372 -7.48 -1.35 -2.91
CA ARG A 372 -6.17 -1.97 -3.11
C ARG A 372 -6.11 -3.36 -2.46
N ARG A 373 -6.62 -3.51 -1.25
CA ARG A 373 -6.65 -4.78 -0.51
C ARG A 373 -7.62 -5.80 -1.10
N GLU A 374 -8.77 -5.31 -1.56
CA GLU A 374 -9.87 -6.15 -2.06
C GLU A 374 -9.71 -6.58 -3.52
N ARG A 375 -8.77 -5.96 -4.23
CA ARG A 375 -8.47 -6.28 -5.63
C ARG A 375 -7.23 -7.16 -5.69
N PHE A 376 -7.31 -8.22 -6.49
CA PHE A 376 -6.16 -9.06 -6.78
C PHE A 376 -5.06 -8.25 -7.48
N ASN A 377 -3.78 -8.53 -7.18
CA ASN A 377 -2.65 -7.73 -7.65
C ASN A 377 -2.65 -7.56 -9.18
N ASP A 378 -2.80 -8.64 -9.94
CA ASP A 378 -2.78 -8.60 -11.41
C ASP A 378 -3.94 -7.75 -11.99
N ILE A 379 -5.09 -7.78 -11.32
CA ILE A 379 -6.24 -6.96 -11.71
C ILE A 379 -5.95 -5.49 -11.36
N ASN A 380 -5.36 -5.21 -10.20
CA ASN A 380 -4.96 -3.86 -9.83
C ASN A 380 -3.96 -3.26 -10.82
N ASP A 381 -2.98 -4.04 -11.23
CA ASP A 381 -1.97 -3.65 -12.21
C ASP A 381 -2.62 -3.36 -13.57
N ALA A 382 -3.60 -4.18 -13.99
CA ALA A 382 -4.39 -3.93 -15.20
C ALA A 382 -5.23 -2.64 -15.10
N PHE A 383 -5.82 -2.32 -13.95
CA PHE A 383 -6.51 -1.03 -13.74
C PHE A 383 -5.55 0.15 -13.90
N GLN A 384 -4.35 0.06 -13.31
CA GLN A 384 -3.34 1.12 -13.39
C GLN A 384 -2.81 1.29 -14.83
N ALA A 385 -2.49 0.19 -15.51
CA ALA A 385 -1.99 0.21 -16.89
C ALA A 385 -2.99 0.83 -17.88
N LEU A 386 -4.29 0.65 -17.64
CA LEU A 386 -5.36 1.21 -18.48
C LEU A 386 -5.82 2.60 -18.02
N ASN A 387 -5.25 3.16 -16.96
CA ASN A 387 -5.76 4.36 -16.28
C ASN A 387 -7.27 4.27 -16.01
N MET A 388 -7.74 3.10 -15.59
CA MET A 388 -9.16 2.85 -15.40
C MET A 388 -9.61 3.37 -14.04
N GLU A 389 -10.64 4.21 -14.06
CA GLU A 389 -11.25 4.70 -12.82
C GLU A 389 -12.06 3.60 -12.11
N PRO A 390 -11.99 3.53 -10.78
CA PRO A 390 -12.88 2.68 -10.01
C PRO A 390 -14.33 3.13 -10.17
N HIS A 391 -15.27 2.21 -9.96
CA HIS A 391 -16.69 2.55 -10.02
C HIS A 391 -17.04 3.62 -8.98
N ARG A 392 -17.96 4.54 -9.34
CA ARG A 392 -18.38 5.67 -8.48
C ARG A 392 -18.76 5.31 -7.04
N SER A 393 -19.30 4.11 -6.82
CA SER A 393 -19.64 3.62 -5.47
C SER A 393 -18.43 3.32 -4.59
N CYS A 394 -17.24 3.25 -5.17
CA CYS A 394 -15.98 3.02 -4.50
C CYS A 394 -15.12 4.30 -4.42
N GLY A 395 -15.60 5.45 -4.93
CA GLY A 395 -14.77 6.66 -5.06
C GLY A 395 -14.23 7.21 -3.74
N THR A 396 -14.88 6.92 -2.61
CA THR A 396 -14.41 7.30 -1.26
C THR A 396 -13.59 6.21 -0.57
N LEU A 397 -13.29 5.11 -1.26
CA LEU A 397 -12.63 3.90 -0.75
C LEU A 397 -11.33 3.59 -1.49
N TYR A 398 -10.88 4.53 -2.33
CA TYR A 398 -9.64 4.46 -3.09
C TYR A 398 -8.51 5.05 -2.28
#